data_AF-A0A961R5Z5-F1
#
_entry.id   AF-A0A961R5Z5-F1
#
_cell.length_a   1.000
_cell.length_b   1.000
_cell.length_c   1.000
_cell.angle_alpha   90.00
_cell.angle_beta   90.00
_cell.angle_gamma   90.00
#
_symmetry.space_group_name_H-M   'P 1'
#
loop_
_entity.id
_entity.type
_entity.pdbx_description
1 polymer ?
#
loop_
_entity_poly.entity_id
_entity_poly.type
_entity_poly.pdbx_seq_one_letter_code
_entity_poly.pdbx_strand_id
1 'polypeptide(L)'
;MQAIFREFQTGENRYQDDPVHTYRNNPAYKINQRILASVVGAIAVLLPFVLMAGFAFFGTCFYQSISHFYYSRFFGDVFVVSLAVIATFLIAYRGTNPSESRLATAAGLAT
;
A
#
# COMPACT_ATOMS: atom_id res chain seq x y z
N MET A 1 -0.63 18.74 16.73
CA MET A 1 -1.91 18.15 16.26
C MET A 1 -2.54 18.90 15.07
N GLN A 2 -2.26 20.19 14.84
CA GLN A 2 -2.84 20.96 13.71
C GLN A 2 -2.15 20.76 12.34
N ALA A 3 -0.94 20.19 12.30
CA ALA A 3 -0.20 19.99 11.04
C ALA A 3 -0.80 18.89 10.16
N ILE A 4 -1.36 17.83 10.77
CA ILE A 4 -1.94 16.68 10.06
C ILE A 4 -3.22 17.10 9.31
N PHE A 5 -4.05 17.96 9.90
CA PHE A 5 -5.29 18.44 9.28
C PHE A 5 -5.07 19.37 8.06
N ARG A 6 -3.88 19.95 7.88
CA ARG A 6 -3.55 20.72 6.67
C ARG A 6 -3.22 19.83 5.46
N GLU A 7 -2.75 18.61 5.70
CA GLU A 7 -2.49 17.60 4.64
C GLU A 7 -3.81 17.05 4.08
N PHE A 8 -4.83 16.90 4.93
CA PHE A 8 -6.18 16.51 4.53
C PHE A 8 -6.90 17.70 3.90
N GLN A 9 -6.78 17.82 2.57
CA GLN A 9 -7.52 18.83 1.82
C GLN A 9 -9.02 18.59 2.06
N THR A 10 -9.66 19.46 2.87
CA THR A 10 -11.07 19.36 3.27
C THR A 10 -11.97 20.50 2.71
N GLY A 11 -11.48 21.29 1.74
CA GLY A 11 -12.18 22.45 1.13
C GLY A 11 -12.81 22.24 -0.26
N GLU A 12 -13.46 23.27 -0.81
CA GLU A 12 -14.02 23.27 -2.18
C GLU A 12 -12.94 23.08 -3.27
N ASN A 13 -11.72 23.53 -3.00
CA ASN A 13 -10.59 23.55 -3.93
C ASN A 13 -9.63 22.33 -3.82
N ARG A 14 -10.11 21.22 -3.24
CA ARG A 14 -9.35 19.97 -3.02
C ARG A 14 -8.77 19.29 -4.27
N TYR A 15 -9.32 19.59 -5.44
CA TYR A 15 -8.93 18.94 -6.69
C TYR A 15 -8.21 19.89 -7.64
N GLN A 16 -7.72 21.04 -7.13
CA GLN A 16 -6.91 21.93 -7.94
C GLN A 16 -5.54 21.29 -8.20
N ASP A 17 -5.25 21.06 -9.49
CA ASP A 17 -3.98 20.54 -9.94
C ASP A 17 -2.87 21.56 -9.62
N ASP A 18 -1.85 21.15 -8.87
CA ASP A 18 -0.70 21.97 -8.51
C ASP A 18 0.21 22.15 -9.75
N PRO A 19 0.49 23.39 -10.23
CA PRO A 19 1.18 23.62 -11.49
C PRO A 19 2.63 23.08 -11.52
N VAL A 20 3.22 22.85 -10.35
CA VAL A 20 4.59 22.31 -10.19
C VAL A 20 4.64 20.78 -10.41
N HIS A 21 3.49 20.09 -10.31
CA HIS A 21 3.38 18.63 -10.47
C HIS A 21 2.53 18.24 -11.70
N THR A 22 2.95 18.73 -12.86
CA THR A 22 2.38 18.43 -14.20
C THR A 22 2.77 17.03 -14.72
N TYR A 23 2.72 16.01 -13.87
CA TYR A 23 2.88 14.63 -14.31
C TYR A 23 1.57 14.02 -14.83
N ARG A 24 0.41 14.62 -14.49
CA ARG A 24 -0.94 14.20 -14.90
C ARG A 24 -1.14 14.24 -16.42
N ASN A 25 -0.43 15.11 -17.11
CA ASN A 25 -0.52 15.34 -18.55
C ASN A 25 0.41 14.43 -19.36
N ASN A 26 1.34 13.71 -18.70
CA ASN A 26 2.15 12.69 -19.36
C ASN A 26 1.46 11.30 -19.27
N PRO A 27 0.99 10.73 -20.39
CA PRO A 27 0.29 9.44 -20.36
C PRO A 27 1.16 8.28 -19.84
N ALA A 28 2.48 8.33 -20.05
CA ALA A 28 3.40 7.29 -19.58
C ALA A 28 3.43 7.20 -18.04
N TYR A 29 3.35 8.34 -17.35
CA TYR A 29 3.39 8.39 -15.89
C TYR A 29 2.09 7.90 -15.25
N LYS A 30 0.93 8.28 -15.82
CA LYS A 30 -0.39 7.78 -15.39
C LYS A 30 -0.49 6.26 -15.42
N ILE A 31 0.08 5.64 -16.45
CA ILE A 31 0.07 4.18 -16.61
C ILE A 31 0.92 3.53 -15.50
N ASN A 32 2.14 4.03 -15.26
CA ASN A 32 3.02 3.49 -14.23
C ASN A 32 2.40 3.57 -12.83
N GLN A 33 1.77 4.69 -12.47
CA GLN A 33 1.09 4.84 -11.18
C GLN A 33 -0.07 3.86 -11.00
N ARG A 34 -0.90 3.67 -12.04
CA ARG A 34 -2.01 2.70 -12.01
C ARG A 34 -1.51 1.29 -11.84
N ILE A 35 -0.43 0.93 -12.53
CA ILE A 35 0.20 -0.39 -12.41
C ILE A 35 0.69 -0.59 -10.98
N LEU A 36 1.44 0.36 -10.41
CA LEU A 36 1.92 0.27 -9.01
C LEU A 36 0.76 0.07 -8.03
N ALA A 37 -0.27 0.92 -8.11
CA ALA A 37 -1.44 0.83 -7.23
C ALA A 37 -2.20 -0.51 -7.41
N SER A 38 -2.32 -0.99 -8.64
CA SER A 38 -2.99 -2.27 -8.94
C SER A 38 -2.20 -3.47 -8.42
N VAL A 39 -0.86 -3.45 -8.50
CA VAL A 39 0.00 -4.51 -7.98
C VAL A 39 -0.07 -4.57 -6.45
N VAL A 40 0.02 -3.41 -5.78
CA VAL A 40 -0.13 -3.33 -4.32
C VAL A 40 -1.49 -3.84 -3.89
N GLY A 41 -2.56 -3.38 -4.55
CA GLY A 41 -3.92 -3.85 -4.27
C GLY A 41 -4.09 -5.35 -4.51
N ALA A 42 -3.52 -5.89 -5.59
CA ALA A 42 -3.56 -7.31 -5.89
C ALA A 42 -2.82 -8.13 -4.82
N ILE A 43 -1.64 -7.71 -4.38
CA ILE A 43 -0.89 -8.39 -3.31
C ILE A 43 -1.70 -8.36 -2.01
N ALA A 44 -2.22 -7.18 -1.61
CA ALA A 44 -2.99 -7.04 -0.37
C ALA A 44 -4.26 -7.90 -0.36
N VAL A 45 -4.96 -8.01 -1.50
CA VAL A 45 -6.16 -8.83 -1.63
C VAL A 45 -5.82 -10.32 -1.71
N LEU A 46 -4.75 -10.72 -2.42
CA LEU A 46 -4.38 -12.13 -2.60
C LEU A 46 -3.72 -12.75 -1.36
N LEU A 47 -3.02 -11.95 -0.56
CA LEU A 47 -2.31 -12.38 0.64
C LEU A 47 -3.18 -13.27 1.59
N PRO A 48 -4.40 -12.87 2.01
CA PRO A 48 -5.23 -13.73 2.86
C PRO A 48 -5.62 -15.06 2.18
N PHE A 49 -5.81 -15.08 0.85
CA PHE A 49 -6.10 -16.33 0.13
C PHE A 49 -4.88 -17.25 0.07
N VAL A 50 -3.68 -16.69 -0.11
CA VAL A 50 -2.42 -17.45 -0.09
C VAL A 50 -2.18 -18.06 1.29
N LEU A 51 -2.41 -17.29 2.37
CA LEU A 51 -2.31 -17.80 3.74
C LEU A 51 -3.35 -18.89 4.03
N MET A 52 -4.60 -18.71 3.57
CA MET A 52 -5.67 -19.70 3.72
C MET A 52 -5.39 -20.99 2.94
N ALA A 53 -4.90 -20.89 1.71
CA ALA A 53 -4.47 -22.04 0.93
C ALA A 53 -3.29 -22.76 1.62
N GLY A 54 -2.33 -22.01 2.14
CA GLY A 54 -1.22 -22.51 2.93
C GLY A 54 -1.66 -23.39 4.10
N PHE A 55 -2.66 -22.95 4.87
CA PHE A 55 -3.27 -23.75 5.93
C PHE A 55 -3.88 -25.06 5.38
N ALA A 56 -4.62 -24.99 4.27
CA ALA A 56 -5.31 -26.15 3.69
C ALA A 56 -4.34 -27.23 3.19
N PHE A 57 -3.19 -26.84 2.64
CA PHE A 57 -2.18 -27.77 2.13
C PHE A 57 -1.26 -28.36 3.21
N PHE A 58 -0.95 -27.60 4.28
CA PHE A 58 0.01 -28.02 5.30
C PHE A 58 -0.63 -28.52 6.61
N GLY A 59 -1.96 -28.47 6.74
CA GLY A 59 -2.69 -29.07 7.87
C GLY A 59 -2.37 -28.47 9.24
N THR A 60 -1.84 -27.24 9.28
CA THR A 60 -1.55 -26.50 10.52
C THR A 60 -2.84 -25.98 11.16
N CYS A 61 -2.85 -25.51 12.41
CA CYS A 61 -4.06 -24.90 13.01
C CYS A 61 -4.44 -23.56 12.36
N PHE A 62 -5.74 -23.27 12.24
CA PHE A 62 -6.24 -22.02 11.66
C PHE A 62 -6.15 -20.94 12.72
N TYR A 63 -5.33 -19.92 12.49
CA TYR A 63 -5.21 -18.84 13.45
C TYR A 63 -6.41 -17.88 13.35
N GLN A 64 -6.95 -17.47 14.50
CA GLN A 64 -8.13 -16.58 14.58
C GLN A 64 -7.89 -15.17 14.02
N SER A 65 -6.64 -14.74 13.88
CA SER A 65 -6.28 -13.44 13.32
C SER A 65 -5.14 -13.56 12.32
N ILE A 66 -5.16 -12.69 11.30
CA ILE A 66 -4.11 -12.62 10.26
C ILE A 66 -2.75 -12.27 10.89
N SER A 67 -2.75 -11.43 11.93
CA SER A 67 -1.52 -11.04 12.64
C SER A 67 -0.82 -12.21 13.35
N HIS A 68 -1.54 -13.28 13.68
CA HIS A 68 -0.97 -14.44 14.37
C HIS A 68 -0.10 -15.30 13.43
N PHE A 69 -0.25 -15.16 12.10
CA PHE A 69 0.64 -15.80 11.13
C PHE A 69 2.09 -15.32 11.24
N TYR A 70 2.33 -14.13 11.81
CA TYR A 70 3.67 -13.60 12.09
C TYR A 70 4.55 -14.57 12.90
N TYR A 71 3.95 -15.34 13.81
CA TYR A 71 4.68 -16.28 14.67
C TYR A 71 4.86 -17.68 14.07
N SER A 72 4.30 -17.92 12.88
CA SER A 72 4.43 -19.21 12.22
C SER A 72 5.78 -19.30 11.47
N ARG A 73 6.44 -20.46 11.58
CA ARG A 73 7.80 -20.68 11.06
C ARG A 73 7.94 -20.45 9.54
N PHE A 74 6.88 -20.69 8.77
CA PHE A 74 6.92 -20.66 7.30
C PHE A 74 6.00 -19.59 6.72
N PHE A 75 4.79 -19.40 7.26
CA PHE A 75 3.84 -18.39 6.77
C PHE A 75 4.13 -16.99 7.33
N GLY A 76 4.89 -16.88 8.43
CA GLY A 76 5.35 -15.61 8.98
C GLY A 76 6.29 -14.88 8.02
N ASP A 77 7.26 -15.59 7.45
CA ASP A 77 8.19 -15.02 6.47
C ASP A 77 7.47 -14.53 5.22
N VAL A 78 6.51 -15.31 4.70
CA VAL A 78 5.69 -14.92 3.54
C VAL A 78 4.89 -13.65 3.85
N PHE A 79 4.28 -13.58 5.03
CA PHE A 79 3.55 -12.40 5.48
C PHE A 79 4.46 -11.18 5.58
N VAL A 80 5.62 -11.27 6.24
CA VAL A 80 6.55 -10.16 6.40
C VAL A 80 7.12 -9.70 5.05
N VAL A 81 7.50 -10.62 4.17
CA VAL A 81 7.99 -10.30 2.82
C VAL A 81 6.91 -9.56 2.02
N SER A 82 5.66 -10.01 2.09
CA SER A 82 4.56 -9.35 1.38
C SER A 82 4.30 -7.93 1.87
N LEU A 83 4.41 -7.68 3.19
CA LEU A 83 4.35 -6.34 3.77
C LEU A 83 5.52 -5.46 3.31
N ALA A 84 6.75 -6.00 3.33
CA ALA A 84 7.94 -5.28 2.87
C ALA A 84 7.86 -4.89 1.38
N VAL A 85 7.28 -5.76 0.56
CA VAL A 85 7.03 -5.48 -0.86
C VAL A 85 6.01 -4.34 -1.00
N ILE A 86 4.88 -4.40 -0.27
CA ILE A 86 3.88 -3.33 -0.26
C ILE A 86 4.50 -2.00 0.19
N ALA A 87 5.28 -2.00 1.27
CA ALA A 87 5.99 -0.84 1.79
C ALA A 87 6.88 -0.17 0.73
N THR A 88 7.67 -1.00 0.03
CA THR A 88 8.57 -0.53 -1.04
C THR A 88 7.78 0.13 -2.17
N PHE A 89 6.67 -0.47 -2.59
CA PHE A 89 5.82 0.11 -3.64
C PHE A 89 5.10 1.38 -3.20
N LEU A 90 4.70 1.50 -1.92
CA LEU A 90 4.11 2.73 -1.38
C LEU A 90 5.11 3.88 -1.32
N ILE A 91 6.38 3.61 -1.00
CA ILE A 91 7.46 4.61 -1.03
C ILE A 91 7.75 5.04 -2.47
N ALA A 92 7.71 4.12 -3.43
CA ALA A 92 7.88 4.43 -4.85
C ALA A 92 6.68 5.16 -5.46
N TYR A 93 5.51 5.13 -4.80
CA TYR A 93 4.31 5.77 -5.27
C TYR A 93 4.42 7.29 -5.13
N ARG A 94 4.40 7.98 -6.27
CA ARG A 94 4.24 9.44 -6.32
C ARG A 94 2.80 9.74 -6.69
N GLY A 95 2.07 10.46 -5.83
CA GLY A 95 0.69 10.90 -6.06
C GLY A 95 0.57 12.08 -7.01
N THR A 96 -0.67 12.53 -7.26
CA THR A 96 -0.93 13.75 -8.06
C THR A 96 -0.58 14.99 -7.23
N ASN A 97 -0.86 14.93 -5.93
CA ASN A 97 -0.56 15.98 -4.98
C ASN A 97 0.69 15.65 -4.15
N PRO A 98 1.44 16.66 -3.67
CA PRO A 98 2.60 16.44 -2.80
C PRO A 98 2.19 15.83 -1.46
N SER A 99 0.99 16.15 -0.95
CA SER A 99 0.42 15.54 0.25
C SER A 99 0.16 14.04 0.06
N GLU A 100 -0.41 13.62 -1.08
CA GLU A 100 -0.63 12.21 -1.39
C GLU A 100 0.68 11.41 -1.41
N SER A 101 1.74 11.97 -2.00
CA SER A 101 3.05 11.33 -2.03
C SER A 101 3.66 11.19 -0.63
N ARG A 102 3.50 12.21 0.22
CA ARG A 102 4.00 12.20 1.60
C ARG A 102 3.23 11.21 2.46
N LEU A 103 1.91 11.14 2.30
CA LEU A 103 1.06 10.16 2.98
C LEU A 103 1.37 8.73 2.53
N ALA A 104 1.59 8.50 1.23
CA ALA A 104 2.00 7.18 0.72
C ALA A 104 3.37 6.76 1.25
N THR A 105 4.34 7.67 1.27
CA THR A 105 5.67 7.39 1.83
C THR A 105 5.60 7.12 3.33
N ALA A 106 4.82 7.92 4.08
CA ALA A 106 4.63 7.71 5.51
C ALA A 106 3.95 6.37 5.82
N ALA A 107 2.94 6.00 5.03
CA ALA A 107 2.29 4.69 5.14
C ALA A 107 3.27 3.55 4.86
N GLY A 108 4.10 3.68 3.82
CA GLY A 108 5.13 2.69 3.50
C GLY A 108 6.18 2.52 4.61
N LEU A 109 6.59 3.62 5.27
CA LEU A 109 7.51 3.55 6.42
C LEU A 109 6.89 2.94 7.69
N ALA A 110 5.57 2.99 7.81
CA ALA A 110 4.82 2.48 8.97
C ALA A 110 4.25 1.07 8.76
N THR A 111 4.50 0.46 7.60
CA THR A 111 4.07 -0.91 7.22
C THR A 111 4.94 -1.96 7.90
#